data_AF-A0A9W6Y3W2-F1
#
_entry.id   AF-A0A9W6Y3W2-F1
#
_cell.length_a   1.000
_cell.length_b   1.000
_cell.length_c   1.000
_cell.angle_alpha   90.00
_cell.angle_beta   90.00
_cell.angle_gamma   90.00
#
_symmetry.space_group_name_H-M   'P 1'
#
loop_
_entity.id
_entity.type
_entity.pdbx_description
1 polymer ?
#
loop_
_entity_poly.entity_id
_entity_poly.type
_entity_poly.pdbx_seq_one_letter_code
_entity_poly.pdbx_strand_id
1 'polypeptide(L)'
;MIEWMLDCGYIRRDITHANDAIASLVQGGRLDLMQQIVLLHSPPREQASLCLHSWWNAIKQACEQGYLEMLQWLMDHPLGRELRRNMKAHRKYSHLIRLAGQNDQAEIMGYLYEQGGAEEAEQDPIVIRKYADELRVAIRYDRCNPVKWLVENIAFPDLGHPGYMIINITTKFRRFNILQLLHELGSSKSLI
;
A
#
# COMPACT_ATOMS: atom_id res chain seq x y z
N MET A 1 -9.68 23.10 10.91
CA MET A 1 -10.75 23.48 9.95
C MET A 1 -11.78 22.36 9.78
N ILE A 2 -11.38 21.13 9.45
CA ILE A 2 -12.31 20.00 9.32
C ILE A 2 -13.10 19.70 10.59
N GLU A 3 -12.46 19.71 11.77
CA GLU A 3 -13.12 19.55 13.07
C GLU A 3 -14.20 20.64 13.29
N TRP A 4 -13.87 21.90 13.05
CA TRP A 4 -14.84 22.99 13.13
C TRP A 4 -16.02 22.82 12.13
N MET A 5 -15.76 22.29 10.93
CA MET A 5 -16.81 21.98 9.95
C MET A 5 -17.69 20.80 10.38
N LEU A 6 -17.13 19.82 11.11
CA LEU A 6 -17.89 18.76 11.77
C LEU A 6 -18.80 19.35 12.85
N ASP A 7 -18.24 20.17 13.74
CA ASP A 7 -18.95 20.79 14.86
C ASP A 7 -20.12 21.67 14.39
N CYS A 8 -19.91 22.42 13.30
CA CYS A 8 -20.94 23.28 12.69
C CYS A 8 -21.95 22.50 11.81
N GLY A 9 -21.73 21.19 11.62
CA GLY A 9 -22.60 20.31 10.85
C GLY A 9 -22.53 20.50 9.34
N TYR A 10 -21.53 21.19 8.79
CA TYR A 10 -21.36 21.37 7.35
C TYR A 10 -21.12 20.02 6.66
N ILE A 11 -20.27 19.18 7.24
CA ILE A 11 -19.94 17.85 6.69
C ILE A 11 -21.14 16.90 6.70
N ARG A 12 -22.06 17.08 7.66
CA ARG A 12 -23.30 16.31 7.73
C ARG A 12 -24.28 16.70 6.63
N ARG A 13 -24.30 17.97 6.23
CA ARG A 13 -25.27 18.52 5.27
C ARG A 13 -24.85 18.29 3.82
N ASP A 14 -23.55 18.11 3.56
CA ASP A 14 -23.01 18.01 2.20
C ASP A 14 -22.01 16.86 2.05
N ILE A 15 -22.36 15.91 1.19
CA ILE A 15 -21.57 14.72 0.88
C ILE A 15 -20.28 15.05 0.11
N THR A 16 -20.25 16.15 -0.65
CA THR A 16 -19.04 16.59 -1.37
C THR A 16 -17.97 17.02 -0.37
N HIS A 17 -18.35 17.85 0.60
CA HIS A 17 -17.51 18.22 1.73
C HIS A 17 -17.08 17.01 2.56
N ALA A 18 -17.92 15.99 2.71
CA ALA A 18 -17.53 14.74 3.38
C ALA A 18 -16.46 13.96 2.60
N ASN A 19 -16.59 13.85 1.27
CA ASN A 19 -15.59 13.21 0.42
C ASN A 19 -14.25 13.96 0.44
N ASP A 20 -14.27 15.29 0.37
CA ASP A 20 -13.07 16.13 0.44
C ASP A 20 -12.40 16.08 1.81
N ALA A 21 -13.22 16.03 2.87
CA ALA A 21 -12.73 15.86 4.23
C ALA A 21 -12.05 14.50 4.40
N ILE A 22 -12.62 13.40 3.90
CA ILE A 22 -11.97 12.08 3.93
C ILE A 22 -10.60 12.14 3.26
N ALA A 23 -10.50 12.72 2.05
CA ALA A 23 -9.22 12.83 1.34
C ALA A 23 -8.18 13.66 2.12
N SER A 24 -8.62 14.72 2.81
CA SER A 24 -7.74 15.59 3.61
C SER A 24 -7.32 14.95 4.93
N LEU A 25 -8.20 14.18 5.58
CA LEU A 25 -7.94 13.52 6.85
C LEU A 25 -6.94 12.37 6.72
N VAL A 26 -6.88 11.72 5.55
CA VAL A 26 -5.86 10.72 5.26
C VAL A 26 -4.46 11.33 5.32
N GLN A 27 -4.25 12.54 4.79
CA GLN A 27 -2.95 13.21 4.87
C GLN A 27 -2.50 13.42 6.32
N GLY A 28 -3.46 13.72 7.21
CA GLY A 28 -3.19 13.92 8.64
C GLY A 28 -3.21 12.65 9.48
N GLY A 29 -3.43 11.46 8.90
CA GLY A 29 -3.53 10.20 9.66
C GLY A 29 -4.73 10.14 10.61
N ARG A 30 -5.76 10.96 10.40
CA ARG A 30 -6.90 11.14 11.33
C ARG A 30 -8.01 10.12 11.09
N LEU A 31 -7.71 8.85 11.36
CA LEU A 31 -8.66 7.73 11.22
C LEU A 31 -9.91 7.93 12.09
N ASP A 32 -9.75 8.48 13.29
CA ASP A 32 -10.83 8.82 14.22
C ASP A 32 -11.89 9.72 13.57
N LEU A 33 -11.46 10.79 12.90
CA LEU A 33 -12.37 11.73 12.23
C LEU A 33 -12.98 11.14 10.97
N MET A 34 -12.24 10.31 10.23
CA MET A 34 -12.79 9.60 9.07
C MET A 34 -13.92 8.65 9.47
N GLN A 35 -13.73 7.91 10.58
CA GLN A 35 -14.75 7.03 11.14
C GLN A 35 -16.00 7.82 11.56
N GLN A 36 -15.82 8.96 12.21
CA GLN A 36 -16.94 9.84 12.58
C GLN A 36 -17.72 10.33 11.35
N ILE A 37 -17.04 10.75 10.29
CA ILE A 37 -17.69 11.19 9.04
C ILE A 37 -18.52 10.06 8.43
N VAL A 38 -17.98 8.85 8.36
CA VAL A 38 -18.70 7.69 7.80
C VAL A 38 -19.95 7.35 8.61
N LEU A 39 -19.85 7.41 9.95
CA LEU A 39 -20.98 7.18 10.84
C LEU A 39 -22.10 8.22 10.62
N LEU A 40 -21.75 9.50 10.40
CA LEU A 40 -22.72 10.57 10.14
C LEU A 40 -23.53 10.35 8.85
N HIS A 41 -22.96 9.64 7.89
CA HIS A 41 -23.58 9.32 6.60
C HIS A 41 -24.15 7.90 6.54
N SER A 42 -24.24 7.21 7.68
CA SER A 42 -24.82 5.87 7.81
C SER A 42 -26.18 5.89 8.54
N PRO A 43 -27.24 5.23 8.01
CA PRO A 43 -27.31 4.57 6.71
C PRO A 43 -27.34 5.59 5.56
N PRO A 44 -26.97 5.21 4.33
CA PRO A 44 -26.98 6.11 3.19
C PRO A 44 -28.35 6.74 3.06
N ARG A 45 -28.44 8.07 3.17
CA ARG A 45 -29.65 8.78 2.76
C ARG A 45 -29.85 8.50 1.28
N GLU A 46 -31.09 8.36 0.84
CA GLU A 46 -31.51 7.82 -0.48
C GLU A 46 -30.82 8.43 -1.72
N GLN A 47 -30.01 9.48 -1.58
CA GLN A 47 -29.28 10.18 -2.65
C GLN A 47 -27.78 10.46 -2.36
N ALA A 48 -27.23 10.04 -1.20
CA ALA A 48 -25.87 10.39 -0.80
C ALA A 48 -25.08 9.15 -0.36
N SER A 49 -24.25 8.63 -1.27
CA SER A 49 -23.21 7.65 -0.93
C SER A 49 -21.83 8.30 -1.04
N LEU A 50 -20.90 7.90 -0.17
CA LEU A 50 -19.50 8.30 -0.29
C LEU A 50 -18.95 7.76 -1.62
N CYS A 51 -18.13 8.56 -2.31
CA CYS A 51 -17.72 8.24 -3.66
C CYS A 51 -16.59 7.19 -3.67
N LEU A 52 -16.73 6.15 -4.52
CA LEU A 52 -15.67 5.14 -4.76
C LEU A 52 -14.34 5.78 -5.17
N HIS A 53 -14.37 6.89 -5.89
CA HIS A 53 -13.15 7.62 -6.29
C HIS A 53 -12.41 8.19 -5.07
N SER A 54 -13.10 8.87 -4.16
CA SER A 54 -12.52 9.41 -2.94
C SER A 54 -12.01 8.29 -2.03
N TRP A 55 -12.73 7.17 -1.96
CA TRP A 55 -12.32 5.99 -1.20
C TRP A 55 -11.05 5.34 -1.77
N TRP A 56 -10.96 5.22 -3.09
CA TRP A 56 -9.76 4.74 -3.78
C TRP A 56 -8.56 5.64 -3.53
N ASN A 57 -8.75 6.96 -3.60
CA ASN A 57 -7.68 7.92 -3.29
C ASN A 57 -7.22 7.82 -1.83
N ALA A 58 -8.15 7.61 -0.89
CA ALA A 58 -7.82 7.37 0.51
C ALA A 58 -6.98 6.10 0.70
N ILE A 59 -7.32 5.00 0.02
CA ILE A 59 -6.52 3.75 0.03
C ILE A 59 -5.11 4.02 -0.49
N LYS A 60 -4.98 4.68 -1.64
CA LYS A 60 -3.67 5.02 -2.21
C LYS A 60 -2.81 5.84 -1.24
N GLN A 61 -3.39 6.89 -0.65
CA GLN A 61 -2.65 7.74 0.27
C GLN A 61 -2.30 7.01 1.57
N ALA A 62 -3.17 6.15 2.11
CA ALA A 62 -2.83 5.31 3.26
C ALA A 62 -1.62 4.41 2.97
N CYS A 63 -1.52 3.87 1.75
CA CYS A 63 -0.36 3.10 1.30
C CYS A 63 0.92 3.94 1.18
N GLU A 64 0.81 5.17 0.66
CA GLU A 64 1.96 6.10 0.53
C GLU A 64 2.48 6.55 1.91
N GLN A 65 1.56 6.82 2.85
CA GLN A 65 1.89 7.39 4.16
C GLN A 65 2.19 6.35 5.25
N GLY A 66 1.97 5.06 4.99
CA GLY A 66 2.25 4.01 5.97
C GLY A 66 1.15 3.79 7.02
N TYR A 67 -0.08 4.23 6.76
CA TYR A 67 -1.19 4.09 7.70
C TYR A 67 -1.90 2.73 7.57
N LEU A 68 -1.29 1.67 8.11
CA LEU A 68 -1.82 0.30 8.01
C LEU A 68 -3.22 0.15 8.62
N GLU A 69 -3.44 0.66 9.84
CA GLU A 69 -4.75 0.55 10.50
C GLU A 69 -5.86 1.26 9.69
N MET A 70 -5.53 2.42 9.12
CA MET A 70 -6.44 3.16 8.26
C MET A 70 -6.72 2.39 6.97
N LEU A 71 -5.70 1.79 6.36
CA LEU A 71 -5.84 0.96 5.17
C LEU A 71 -6.75 -0.26 5.45
N GLN A 72 -6.53 -0.96 6.56
CA GLN A 72 -7.36 -2.09 6.97
C GLN A 72 -8.83 -1.66 7.13
N TRP A 73 -9.07 -0.57 7.87
CA TRP A 73 -10.41 -0.03 8.05
C TRP A 73 -11.07 0.39 6.73
N LEU A 74 -10.34 1.06 5.84
CA LEU A 74 -10.82 1.45 4.51
C LEU A 74 -11.19 0.22 3.66
N MET A 75 -10.43 -0.87 3.76
CA MET A 75 -10.63 -2.11 3.01
C MET A 75 -11.81 -2.94 3.53
N ASP A 76 -12.09 -2.87 4.83
CA ASP A 76 -13.18 -3.61 5.49
C ASP A 76 -14.55 -2.94 5.35
N HIS A 77 -14.57 -1.62 5.13
CA HIS A 77 -15.78 -0.86 4.85
C HIS A 77 -16.50 -1.39 3.59
N PRO A 78 -17.85 -1.33 3.49
CA PRO A 78 -18.60 -1.79 2.31
C PRO A 78 -18.05 -1.28 0.96
N LEU A 79 -17.69 0.00 0.88
CA LEU A 79 -17.04 0.59 -0.32
C LEU A 79 -15.66 0.00 -0.59
N GLY A 80 -14.88 -0.27 0.48
CA GLY A 80 -13.62 -0.99 0.39
C GLY A 80 -13.82 -2.38 -0.21
N ARG A 81 -14.81 -3.13 0.29
CA ARG A 81 -15.13 -4.47 -0.23
C ARG A 81 -15.57 -4.46 -1.69
N GLU A 82 -16.28 -3.42 -2.12
CA GLU A 82 -16.61 -3.21 -3.54
C GLU A 82 -15.33 -2.95 -4.36
N LEU A 83 -14.49 -2.02 -3.91
CA LEU A 83 -13.21 -1.72 -4.55
C LEU A 83 -12.29 -2.94 -4.60
N ARG A 84 -12.28 -3.80 -3.59
CA ARG A 84 -11.49 -5.04 -3.59
C ARG A 84 -11.82 -5.95 -4.76
N ARG A 85 -13.12 -6.07 -5.11
CA ARG A 85 -13.54 -6.85 -6.29
C ARG A 85 -13.03 -6.21 -7.58
N ASN A 86 -13.17 -4.88 -7.68
CA ASN A 86 -12.65 -4.12 -8.82
C ASN A 86 -11.13 -4.25 -8.96
N MET A 87 -10.39 -4.15 -7.86
CA MET A 87 -8.94 -4.28 -7.81
C MET A 87 -8.47 -5.66 -8.26
N LYS A 88 -9.14 -6.74 -7.83
CA LYS A 88 -8.83 -8.10 -8.28
C LYS A 88 -9.06 -8.23 -9.79
N ALA A 89 -10.21 -7.78 -10.29
CA ALA A 89 -10.54 -7.84 -11.71
C ALA A 89 -9.56 -7.06 -12.61
N HIS A 90 -9.01 -5.95 -12.10
CA HIS A 90 -8.12 -5.07 -12.86
C HIS A 90 -6.66 -5.09 -12.40
N ARG A 91 -6.25 -6.10 -11.61
CA ARG A 91 -4.85 -6.33 -11.20
C ARG A 91 -4.20 -5.07 -10.62
N LYS A 92 -4.86 -4.51 -9.60
CA LYS A 92 -4.44 -3.24 -8.96
C LYS A 92 -3.61 -3.43 -7.70
N TYR A 93 -3.48 -4.65 -7.16
CA TYR A 93 -2.69 -4.88 -5.95
C TYR A 93 -1.20 -4.67 -6.22
N SER A 94 -0.69 -5.13 -7.37
CA SER A 94 0.72 -4.89 -7.74
C SER A 94 1.07 -3.39 -7.81
N HIS A 95 0.11 -2.54 -8.19
CA HIS A 95 0.27 -1.09 -8.18
C HIS A 95 0.38 -0.53 -6.75
N LEU A 96 -0.53 -0.92 -5.85
CA LEU A 96 -0.51 -0.46 -4.46
C LEU A 96 0.72 -0.96 -3.69
N ILE A 97 1.13 -2.22 -3.91
CA ILE A 97 2.34 -2.80 -3.29
C ILE A 97 3.58 -2.03 -3.73
N ARG A 98 3.70 -1.71 -5.02
CA ARG A 98 4.79 -0.85 -5.52
C ARG A 98 4.74 0.54 -4.91
N LEU A 99 3.55 1.13 -4.80
CA LEU A 99 3.38 2.44 -4.21
C LEU A 99 3.84 2.47 -2.74
N ALA A 100 3.49 1.45 -1.97
CA ALA A 100 3.96 1.26 -0.59
C ALA A 100 5.49 1.07 -0.53
N GLY A 101 6.05 0.22 -1.39
CA GLY A 101 7.50 0.00 -1.49
C GLY A 101 8.26 1.27 -1.86
N GLN A 102 7.67 2.12 -2.69
CA GLN A 102 8.23 3.41 -3.06
C GLN A 102 8.30 4.41 -1.90
N ASN A 103 7.59 4.14 -0.81
CA ASN A 103 7.57 4.94 0.40
C ASN A 103 8.10 4.16 1.62
N ASP A 104 8.85 3.07 1.39
CA ASP A 104 9.45 2.21 2.43
C ASP A 104 8.45 1.49 3.36
N GLN A 105 7.19 1.36 2.95
CA GLN A 105 6.09 0.81 3.76
C GLN A 105 5.95 -0.71 3.61
N ALA A 106 6.98 -1.47 4.03
CA ALA A 106 7.03 -2.93 3.83
C ALA A 106 5.89 -3.70 4.52
N GLU A 107 5.38 -3.22 5.64
CA GLU A 107 4.25 -3.85 6.33
C GLU A 107 2.96 -3.78 5.49
N ILE A 108 2.72 -2.62 4.84
CA ILE A 108 1.62 -2.45 3.89
C ILE A 108 1.82 -3.32 2.65
N MET A 109 3.06 -3.47 2.16
CA MET A 109 3.36 -4.39 1.06
C MET A 109 2.91 -5.81 1.40
N GLY A 110 3.26 -6.30 2.61
CA GLY A 110 2.84 -7.59 3.14
C GLY A 110 1.33 -7.74 3.19
N TYR A 111 0.66 -6.80 3.84
CA TYR A 111 -0.80 -6.82 3.95
C TYR A 111 -1.49 -6.87 2.56
N LEU A 112 -1.10 -5.99 1.63
CA LEU A 112 -1.69 -5.95 0.29
C LEU A 112 -1.40 -7.22 -0.53
N TYR A 113 -0.24 -7.82 -0.32
CA TYR A 113 0.12 -9.09 -0.97
C TYR A 113 -0.83 -10.21 -0.51
N GLU A 114 -1.08 -10.32 0.80
CA GLU A 114 -2.05 -11.27 1.36
C GLU A 114 -3.49 -10.99 0.92
N GLN A 115 -3.89 -9.72 0.78
CA GLN A 115 -5.27 -9.38 0.39
C GLN A 115 -5.61 -9.71 -1.07
N GLY A 116 -4.61 -9.93 -1.93
CA GLY A 116 -4.83 -10.28 -3.34
C GLY A 116 -3.61 -10.14 -4.25
N GLY A 117 -2.51 -9.52 -3.80
CA GLY A 117 -1.28 -9.41 -4.60
C GLY A 117 -0.58 -10.75 -4.88
N ALA A 118 -0.73 -11.74 -4.00
CA ALA A 118 -0.21 -13.10 -4.22
C ALA A 118 -0.91 -13.78 -5.41
N GLU A 119 -2.25 -13.79 -5.38
CA GLU A 119 -3.08 -14.31 -6.47
C GLU A 119 -2.77 -13.59 -7.81
N GLU A 120 -2.59 -12.26 -7.77
CA GLU A 120 -2.21 -11.48 -8.96
C GLU A 120 -0.85 -11.92 -9.53
N ALA A 121 0.12 -12.21 -8.66
CA ALA A 121 1.47 -12.61 -9.04
C ALA A 121 1.54 -14.04 -9.60
N GLU A 122 0.71 -14.95 -9.09
CA GLU A 122 0.59 -16.32 -9.59
C GLU A 122 -0.03 -16.36 -10.99
N GLN A 123 -1.04 -15.52 -11.24
CA GLN A 123 -1.80 -15.52 -12.49
C GLN A 123 -1.11 -14.77 -13.63
N ASP A 124 -0.22 -13.81 -13.32
CA ASP A 124 0.39 -12.94 -14.32
C ASP A 124 1.90 -12.75 -14.08
N PRO A 125 2.77 -13.39 -14.89
CA PRO A 125 4.22 -13.23 -14.79
C PRO A 125 4.70 -11.77 -14.95
N ILE A 126 3.91 -10.89 -15.57
CA ILE A 126 4.24 -9.46 -15.67
C ILE A 126 4.31 -8.81 -14.28
N VAL A 127 3.54 -9.31 -13.31
CA VAL A 127 3.55 -8.81 -11.92
C VAL A 127 4.89 -9.11 -11.25
N ILE A 128 5.46 -10.29 -11.45
CA ILE A 128 6.81 -10.63 -10.94
C ILE A 128 7.86 -9.68 -11.53
N ARG A 129 7.74 -9.31 -12.82
CA ARG A 129 8.62 -8.31 -13.45
C ARG A 129 8.46 -6.92 -12.82
N LYS A 130 7.22 -6.51 -12.51
CA LYS A 130 6.96 -5.23 -11.79
C LYS A 130 7.58 -5.22 -10.39
N TYR A 131 7.56 -6.34 -9.67
CA TYR A 131 8.23 -6.48 -8.37
C TYR A 131 9.75 -6.50 -8.50
N ALA A 132 10.29 -7.12 -9.56
CA ALA A 132 11.72 -7.06 -9.86
C ALA A 132 12.17 -5.61 -10.11
N ASP A 133 11.37 -4.83 -10.84
CA ASP A 133 11.65 -3.41 -11.07
C ASP A 133 11.57 -2.59 -9.77
N GLU A 134 10.62 -2.90 -8.90
CA GLU A 134 10.55 -2.28 -7.58
C GLU A 134 11.75 -2.63 -6.71
N LEU A 135 12.20 -3.88 -6.72
CA LEU A 135 13.43 -4.29 -6.04
C LEU A 135 14.63 -3.47 -6.52
N ARG A 136 14.77 -3.25 -7.83
CA ARG A 136 15.85 -2.41 -8.39
C ARG A 136 15.75 -0.96 -7.92
N VAL A 137 14.54 -0.42 -7.87
CA VAL A 137 14.27 0.94 -7.37
C VAL A 137 14.62 1.03 -5.89
N ALA A 138 14.12 0.11 -5.07
CA ALA A 138 14.40 0.06 -3.63
C ALA A 138 15.91 -0.04 -3.36
N ILE A 139 16.63 -0.88 -4.10
CA ILE A 139 18.11 -0.93 -4.01
C ILE A 139 18.73 0.40 -4.37
N ARG A 140 18.33 0.99 -5.50
CA ARG A 140 18.86 2.28 -5.95
C ARG A 140 18.65 3.38 -4.91
N TYR A 141 17.57 3.34 -4.13
CA TYR A 141 17.27 4.34 -3.10
C TYR A 141 17.66 3.93 -1.67
N ASP A 142 18.40 2.83 -1.50
CA ASP A 142 18.85 2.30 -0.19
C ASP A 142 17.72 1.92 0.77
N ARG A 143 16.56 1.53 0.23
CA ARG A 143 15.35 1.18 0.99
C ARG A 143 15.40 -0.26 1.48
N CYS A 144 15.88 -0.45 2.70
CA CYS A 144 16.12 -1.78 3.26
C CYS A 144 14.83 -2.58 3.48
N ASN A 145 13.74 -1.94 3.90
CA ASN A 145 12.50 -2.64 4.27
C ASN A 145 11.82 -3.30 3.06
N PRO A 146 11.55 -2.60 1.93
CA PRO A 146 11.06 -3.22 0.71
C PRO A 146 12.03 -4.25 0.12
N VAL A 147 13.35 -4.01 0.19
CA VAL A 147 14.34 -4.99 -0.30
C VAL A 147 14.24 -6.29 0.49
N LYS A 148 14.24 -6.21 1.82
CA LYS A 148 14.08 -7.35 2.71
C LYS A 148 12.80 -8.11 2.37
N TRP A 149 11.67 -7.40 2.36
CA TRP A 149 10.37 -8.00 2.10
C TRP A 149 10.31 -8.68 0.72
N LEU A 150 10.77 -8.03 -0.34
CA LEU A 150 10.76 -8.59 -1.69
C LEU A 150 11.65 -9.83 -1.81
N VAL A 151 12.82 -9.84 -1.18
CA VAL A 151 13.75 -10.99 -1.22
C VAL A 151 13.24 -12.18 -0.40
N GLU A 152 12.55 -11.92 0.70
CA GLU A 152 12.00 -12.98 1.56
C GLU A 152 10.71 -13.58 0.99
N ASN A 153 9.86 -12.77 0.35
CA ASN A 153 8.49 -13.18 0.00
C ASN A 153 8.27 -13.46 -1.49
N ILE A 154 9.13 -12.96 -2.39
CA ILE A 154 8.92 -13.09 -3.84
C ILE A 154 10.01 -13.96 -4.48
N ALA A 155 9.59 -14.98 -5.21
CA ALA A 155 10.48 -15.76 -6.06
C ALA A 155 10.71 -15.04 -7.41
N PHE A 156 11.97 -14.87 -7.80
CA PHE A 156 12.36 -14.23 -9.07
C PHE A 156 13.04 -15.22 -10.02
N PRO A 157 12.29 -16.11 -10.70
CA PRO A 157 12.87 -17.17 -11.55
C PRO A 157 13.63 -16.63 -12.77
N ASP A 158 13.16 -15.53 -13.37
CA ASP A 158 13.73 -14.96 -14.60
C ASP A 158 15.02 -14.14 -14.38
N LEU A 159 15.43 -13.88 -13.13
CA LEU A 159 16.53 -12.95 -12.82
C LEU A 159 17.90 -13.64 -12.66
N GLY A 160 18.01 -14.93 -12.98
CA GLY A 160 19.16 -15.73 -12.57
C GLY A 160 19.24 -15.81 -11.04
N HIS A 161 20.36 -16.27 -10.47
CA HIS A 161 20.55 -16.23 -9.01
C HIS A 161 20.30 -14.78 -8.52
N PRO A 162 19.21 -14.48 -7.79
CA PRO A 162 18.80 -13.11 -7.47
C PRO A 162 19.93 -12.31 -6.79
N GLY A 163 20.79 -13.02 -6.07
CA GLY A 163 22.02 -12.48 -5.48
C GLY A 163 22.93 -11.75 -6.48
N TYR A 164 23.12 -12.21 -7.72
CA TYR A 164 24.03 -11.54 -8.65
C TYR A 164 23.53 -10.16 -9.07
N MET A 165 22.26 -10.05 -9.49
CA MET A 165 21.66 -8.77 -9.85
C MET A 165 21.65 -7.81 -8.64
N ILE A 166 21.18 -8.30 -7.49
CA ILE A 166 21.09 -7.49 -6.27
C ILE A 166 22.49 -6.98 -5.89
N ILE A 167 23.51 -7.85 -5.82
CA ILE A 167 24.90 -7.47 -5.50
C ILE A 167 25.45 -6.46 -6.51
N ASN A 168 25.24 -6.67 -7.82
CA ASN A 168 25.74 -5.77 -8.85
C ASN A 168 25.15 -4.35 -8.72
N ILE A 169 23.82 -4.24 -8.57
CA ILE A 169 23.17 -2.94 -8.39
C ILE A 169 23.61 -2.28 -7.07
N THR A 170 23.66 -3.06 -6.00
CA THR A 170 24.04 -2.58 -4.66
C THR A 170 25.48 -2.04 -4.65
N THR A 171 26.42 -2.73 -5.30
CA THR A 171 27.82 -2.28 -5.42
C THR A 171 27.94 -1.08 -6.34
N LYS A 172 27.26 -1.07 -7.49
CA LYS A 172 27.23 0.07 -8.43
C LYS A 172 26.77 1.37 -7.75
N PHE A 173 25.75 1.30 -6.91
CA PHE A 173 25.21 2.46 -6.19
C PHE A 173 25.80 2.66 -4.79
N ARG A 174 26.76 1.82 -4.36
CA ARG A 174 27.43 1.89 -3.05
C ARG A 174 26.45 1.90 -1.87
N ARG A 175 25.50 0.96 -1.90
CA ARG A 175 24.38 0.85 -0.95
C ARG A 175 24.76 -0.06 0.22
N PHE A 176 25.53 0.50 1.15
CA PHE A 176 26.14 -0.25 2.25
C PHE A 176 25.11 -0.92 3.17
N ASN A 177 24.00 -0.25 3.48
CA ASN A 177 22.95 -0.79 4.34
C ASN A 177 22.33 -2.06 3.73
N ILE A 178 22.15 -2.06 2.41
CA ILE A 178 21.64 -3.23 1.69
C ILE A 178 22.68 -4.36 1.65
N LEU A 179 23.98 -4.06 1.51
CA LEU A 179 25.02 -5.10 1.61
C LEU A 179 25.00 -5.78 2.98
N GLN A 180 24.86 -4.99 4.05
CA GLN A 180 24.75 -5.51 5.40
C GLN A 180 23.48 -6.36 5.57
N LEU A 181 22.32 -5.85 5.11
CA LEU A 181 21.06 -6.61 5.12
C LEU A 181 21.20 -7.95 4.41
N LEU A 182 21.83 -8.00 3.23
CA LEU A 182 22.02 -9.24 2.48
C LEU A 182 22.96 -10.21 3.20
N HIS A 183 23.98 -9.70 3.89
CA HIS A 183 24.86 -10.52 4.71
C HIS A 183 24.10 -11.15 5.89
N GLU A 184 23.25 -10.36 6.56
CA GLU A 184 22.38 -10.83 7.65
C GLU A 184 21.39 -11.89 7.16
N LEU A 185 20.72 -11.66 6.03
CA LEU A 185 19.78 -12.61 5.40
C LEU A 185 20.45 -13.90 4.91
N GLY A 186 21.69 -13.81 4.43
CA GLY A 186 22.47 -14.97 4.01
C GLY A 186 22.93 -15.83 5.19
N SER A 187 23.38 -15.17 6.27
CA SER A 187 23.85 -15.83 7.49
C SER A 187 22.72 -16.49 8.27
N SER A 188 21.49 -15.96 8.18
CA SER A 188 20.31 -16.57 8.83
C SER A 188 19.80 -17.81 8.12
N LYS A 189 20.03 -17.95 6.80
CA LYS A 189 19.58 -19.12 6.01
C LYS A 189 20.55 -20.32 6.07
N SER A 190 21.74 -20.16 6.65
CA SER A 190 22.75 -21.22 6.80
C SER A 190 22.68 -22.00 8.12
N LEU A 191 21.54 -21.98 8.83
CA LEU A 191 21.34 -22.62 10.14
C LEU A 191 20.22 -23.69 10.17
N ILE A 192 19.86 -24.27 9.02
CA ILE A 192 18.99 -25.45 8.93
C ILE A 192 19.68 -26.53 8.11
#